data_AF-D7CS81-F1
#
_entry.id   AF-D7CS81-F1
#
_cell.length_a   1.000
_cell.length_b   1.000
_cell.length_c   1.000
_cell.angle_alpha   90.00
_cell.angle_beta   90.00
_cell.angle_gamma   90.00
#
_symmetry.space_group_name_H-M   'P 1'
#
loop_
_entity.id
_entity.type
_entity.pdbx_description
1 polymer ?
#
loop_
_entity_poly.entity_id
_entity_poly.type
_entity_poly.pdbx_seq_one_letter_code
_entity_poly.pdbx_strand_id
1 'polypeptide(L)'
;MRRLYTATLYALLAALPAAMTAPPASAQITTLTQPLPAEAREVLEGARERTREALKTYEAPYRPDQPLFREALSLARRAVELAPDNPEALRFLAELNGVTGFYGPAFAAWERFVAAGGVLDAAALDQLVRAGTQVGYARYQQGDLEGALAAYERVADLAPERPLAHRWRGRILLELERPQRALEAWETVLRLRPGDAAAEHFADLAAAGVRYGLPAARAFYDGVAHYEAGRRERARERFAEAARLNPAYAEAWAYVGRVAFEAGDYREAERAYSEASALEPDNATYRYFLAEARRRAEGS
;
A
#
# COMPACT_ATOMS: atom_id res chain seq x y z
N MET A 1 -9.22 4.44 -32.36
CA MET A 1 -10.69 4.41 -32.56
C MET A 1 -11.27 3.30 -31.71
N ARG A 2 -12.33 3.61 -30.96
CA ARG A 2 -13.08 2.80 -29.98
C ARG A 2 -13.47 1.40 -30.47
N ARG A 3 -13.42 0.41 -29.56
CA ARG A 3 -14.36 -0.73 -29.45
C ARG A 3 -14.52 -1.01 -27.94
N LEU A 4 -15.53 -0.49 -27.24
CA LEU A 4 -16.92 -0.98 -27.13
C LEU A 4 -16.99 -2.48 -26.80
N TYR A 5 -17.16 -2.80 -25.52
CA TYR A 5 -17.90 -3.98 -25.10
C TYR A 5 -19.23 -3.52 -24.50
N THR A 6 -20.29 -3.79 -25.25
CA THR A 6 -21.69 -3.52 -24.97
C THR A 6 -22.27 -4.58 -24.03
N ALA A 7 -23.04 -4.13 -23.03
CA ALA A 7 -24.17 -4.87 -22.44
C ALA A 7 -25.15 -5.30 -23.56
N THR A 8 -25.88 -6.42 -23.50
CA THR A 8 -27.08 -6.77 -22.69
C THR A 8 -27.46 -8.22 -23.08
N LEU A 9 -28.24 -9.07 -22.38
CA LEU A 9 -29.60 -8.89 -21.82
C LEU A 9 -30.04 -10.22 -21.10
N TYR A 10 -30.63 -10.11 -19.90
CA TYR A 10 -31.81 -10.81 -19.31
C TYR A 10 -31.93 -12.36 -19.36
N ALA A 11 -32.64 -13.07 -18.48
CA ALA A 11 -33.30 -12.88 -17.19
C ALA A 11 -33.84 -14.27 -16.79
N LEU A 12 -33.73 -14.68 -15.53
CA LEU A 12 -34.64 -15.69 -14.98
C LEU A 12 -35.04 -15.31 -13.56
N LEU A 13 -36.28 -14.84 -13.44
CA LEU A 13 -37.01 -14.68 -12.18
C LEU A 13 -37.36 -16.08 -11.63
N ALA A 14 -36.97 -16.37 -10.40
CA ALA A 14 -37.66 -17.32 -9.55
C ALA A 14 -37.62 -16.83 -8.10
N ALA A 15 -38.83 -16.58 -7.58
CA ALA A 15 -39.27 -16.15 -6.26
C ALA A 15 -38.30 -16.37 -5.06
N LEU A 16 -38.01 -15.28 -4.35
CA LEU A 16 -37.51 -15.29 -2.96
C LEU A 16 -38.66 -14.90 -2.01
N PRO A 17 -38.83 -15.58 -0.85
CA PRO A 17 -39.79 -15.17 0.14
C PRO A 17 -39.32 -13.88 0.84
N ALA A 18 -40.28 -13.02 1.11
CA ALA A 18 -40.12 -11.77 1.82
C ALA A 18 -39.66 -11.98 3.28
N ALA A 19 -39.02 -10.94 3.81
CA ALA A 19 -38.76 -10.63 5.22
C ALA A 19 -37.51 -11.24 5.89
N MET A 20 -36.36 -10.65 5.57
CA MET A 20 -35.45 -10.15 6.61
C MET A 20 -35.01 -8.74 6.21
N THR A 21 -35.83 -7.75 6.57
CA THR A 21 -35.41 -6.35 6.55
C THR A 21 -34.25 -6.20 7.53
N ALA A 22 -33.03 -6.05 7.02
CA ALA A 22 -31.96 -5.44 7.81
C ALA A 22 -32.46 -4.09 8.31
N PRO A 23 -32.28 -3.74 9.60
CA PRO A 23 -32.73 -2.46 10.10
C PRO A 23 -32.02 -1.34 9.34
N PRO A 24 -32.67 -0.18 9.12
CA PRO A 24 -31.99 0.96 8.52
C PRO A 24 -30.77 1.32 9.38
N ALA A 25 -29.64 1.56 8.71
CA ALA A 25 -28.44 2.14 9.29
C ALA A 25 -28.71 3.60 9.69
N SER A 26 -29.47 3.76 10.76
CA SER A 26 -29.68 5.02 11.46
C SER A 26 -30.01 4.72 12.93
N ALA A 27 -29.23 3.83 13.54
CA ALA A 27 -29.00 3.95 14.97
C ALA A 27 -28.07 5.16 15.13
N GLN A 28 -28.66 6.31 15.44
CA GLN A 28 -27.94 7.41 16.05
C GLN A 28 -27.29 6.84 17.31
N ILE A 29 -26.03 6.41 17.19
CA ILE A 29 -25.15 6.33 18.34
C ILE A 29 -24.82 7.79 18.63
N THR A 30 -25.72 8.46 19.36
CA THR A 30 -25.35 9.61 20.15
C THR A 30 -24.39 9.07 21.20
N THR A 31 -23.11 8.94 20.86
CA THR A 31 -22.05 8.81 21.84
C THR A 31 -22.08 10.11 22.62
N LEU A 32 -22.81 10.12 23.73
CA LEU A 32 -22.69 11.12 24.76
C LEU A 32 -21.23 11.06 25.21
N THR A 33 -20.40 11.91 24.62
CA THR A 33 -19.03 12.12 25.08
C THR A 33 -19.16 12.52 26.54
N GLN A 34 -18.84 11.60 27.45
CA GLN A 34 -18.91 11.88 28.87
C GLN A 34 -17.99 13.09 29.13
N PRO A 35 -18.50 14.16 29.78
CA PRO A 35 -17.69 15.34 30.04
C PRO A 35 -16.46 14.93 30.85
N LEU A 36 -15.31 15.51 30.52
CA LEU A 36 -14.06 15.19 31.23
C LEU A 36 -14.24 15.46 32.74
N PRO A 37 -14.01 14.47 33.62
CA PRO A 37 -14.14 14.65 35.07
C PRO A 37 -13.32 15.84 35.59
N ALA A 38 -13.80 16.51 36.64
CA ALA A 38 -13.16 17.73 37.14
C ALA A 38 -11.68 17.51 37.51
N GLU A 39 -11.37 16.41 38.19
CA GLU A 39 -9.99 16.04 38.54
C GLU A 39 -9.12 15.81 37.29
N ALA A 40 -9.63 15.04 36.31
CA ALA A 40 -8.92 14.79 35.06
C ALA A 40 -8.70 16.09 34.26
N ARG A 41 -9.66 17.01 34.31
CA ARG A 41 -9.57 18.34 33.67
C ARG A 41 -8.50 19.20 34.29
N GLU A 42 -8.42 19.27 35.62
CA GLU A 42 -7.37 20.03 36.32
C GLU A 42 -5.98 19.51 35.96
N VAL A 43 -5.80 18.18 35.98
CA VAL A 43 -4.54 17.53 35.59
C VAL A 43 -4.20 17.82 34.11
N LEU A 44 -5.20 17.78 33.23
CA LEU A 44 -5.02 18.05 31.80
C LEU A 44 -4.62 19.52 31.53
N GLU A 45 -5.20 20.47 32.26
CA GLU A 45 -4.82 21.88 32.16
C GLU A 45 -3.38 22.12 32.63
N GLY A 46 -2.95 21.45 33.71
CA GLY A 46 -1.55 21.44 34.10
C GLY A 46 -0.64 20.91 32.99
N ALA A 47 -1.05 19.83 32.30
CA ALA A 47 -0.31 19.31 31.16
C ALA A 47 -0.21 20.32 30.00
N ARG A 48 -1.30 21.04 29.71
CA ARG A 48 -1.34 22.11 28.68
C ARG A 48 -0.44 23.27 29.02
N GLU A 49 -0.41 23.69 30.29
CA GLU A 49 0.46 24.77 30.76
C GLU A 49 1.93 24.39 30.59
N ARG A 50 2.34 23.20 31.07
CA ARG A 50 3.72 22.72 30.91
C ARG A 50 4.12 22.58 29.45
N THR A 51 3.22 22.12 28.57
CA THR A 51 3.48 22.10 27.13
C THR A 51 3.68 23.50 26.56
N ARG A 52 2.83 24.48 26.93
CA ARG A 52 2.98 25.88 26.48
C ARG A 52 4.29 26.50 26.98
N GLU A 53 4.70 26.19 28.20
CA GLU A 53 5.98 26.59 28.77
C GLU A 53 7.13 25.97 27.95
N ALA A 54 7.10 24.65 27.73
CA ALA A 54 8.12 23.91 26.98
C ALA A 54 8.32 24.47 25.55
N LEU A 55 7.22 24.78 24.85
CA LEU A 55 7.26 25.32 23.48
C LEU A 55 7.85 26.74 23.41
N LYS A 56 7.86 27.49 24.51
CA LYS A 56 8.53 28.80 24.61
C LYS A 56 9.98 28.67 25.03
N THR A 57 10.31 27.67 25.84
CA THR A 57 11.64 27.46 26.42
C THR A 57 12.60 26.73 25.48
N TYR A 58 12.09 25.77 24.71
CA TYR A 58 12.92 24.91 23.85
C TYR A 58 12.71 25.22 22.38
N GLU A 59 13.77 25.08 21.60
CA GLU A 59 13.70 25.06 20.14
C GLU A 59 13.51 23.64 19.63
N ALA A 60 12.89 23.50 18.47
CA ALA A 60 12.73 22.21 17.81
C ALA A 60 14.09 21.62 17.38
N PRO A 61 14.27 20.28 17.33
CA PRO A 61 13.26 19.26 17.59
C PRO A 61 12.96 19.07 19.08
N TYR A 62 11.67 19.00 19.42
CA TYR A 62 11.19 18.77 20.78
C TYR A 62 11.42 17.32 21.18
N ARG A 63 11.93 17.12 22.40
CA ARG A 63 12.27 15.79 22.90
C ARG A 63 11.47 15.43 24.16
N PRO A 64 11.02 14.18 24.30
CA PRO A 64 10.15 13.77 25.40
C PRO A 64 10.90 13.69 26.74
N ASP A 65 12.23 13.62 26.71
CA ASP A 65 13.09 13.59 27.89
C ASP A 65 13.40 14.99 28.44
N GLN A 66 13.11 16.07 27.71
CA GLN A 66 13.25 17.43 28.21
C GLN A 66 12.34 17.65 29.44
N PRO A 67 12.82 18.30 30.53
CA PRO A 67 12.09 18.37 31.80
C PRO A 67 10.62 18.78 31.69
N LEU A 68 10.32 19.87 30.97
CA LEU A 68 8.94 20.37 30.84
C LEU A 68 8.05 19.43 30.01
N PHE A 69 8.58 18.81 28.94
CA PHE A 69 7.82 17.82 28.17
C PHE A 69 7.61 16.52 28.94
N ARG A 70 8.61 16.08 29.72
CA ARG A 70 8.50 14.92 30.59
C ARG A 70 7.38 15.10 31.63
N GLU A 71 7.32 16.27 32.25
CA GLU A 71 6.25 16.63 33.19
C GLU A 71 4.89 16.70 32.48
N ALA A 72 4.81 17.42 31.35
CA ALA A 72 3.58 17.53 30.56
C ALA A 72 3.03 16.15 30.13
N LEU A 73 3.90 15.26 29.65
CA LEU A 73 3.56 13.90 29.26
C LEU A 73 3.10 13.05 30.47
N SER A 74 3.70 13.27 31.64
CA SER A 74 3.29 12.60 32.89
C SER A 74 1.87 13.01 33.29
N LEU A 75 1.60 14.32 33.29
CA LEU A 75 0.27 14.86 33.58
C LEU A 75 -0.76 14.40 32.55
N ALA A 76 -0.43 14.43 31.25
CA ALA A 76 -1.31 13.95 30.20
C ALA A 76 -1.68 12.47 30.36
N ARG A 77 -0.71 11.60 30.74
CA ARG A 77 -1.00 10.19 31.05
C ARG A 77 -1.91 10.04 32.25
N ARG A 78 -1.67 10.79 33.33
CA ARG A 78 -2.53 10.77 34.53
C ARG A 78 -3.96 11.23 34.22
N ALA A 79 -4.13 12.24 33.37
CA ALA A 79 -5.47 12.66 32.92
C ALA A 79 -6.21 11.53 32.16
N VAL A 80 -5.48 10.76 31.33
CA VAL A 80 -6.03 9.57 30.68
C VAL A 80 -6.29 8.43 31.68
N GLU A 81 -5.47 8.24 32.71
CA GLU A 81 -5.74 7.23 33.76
C GLU A 81 -7.02 7.54 34.54
N LEU A 82 -7.27 8.83 34.83
CA LEU A 82 -8.49 9.30 35.49
C LEU A 82 -9.73 9.22 34.58
N ALA A 83 -9.54 9.26 33.26
CA ALA A 83 -10.61 9.19 32.26
C ALA A 83 -10.17 8.37 31.02
N PRO A 84 -10.08 7.03 31.11
CA PRO A 84 -9.44 6.17 30.11
C PRO A 84 -10.01 6.26 28.69
N ASP A 85 -11.31 6.49 28.58
CA ASP A 85 -12.05 6.53 27.32
C ASP A 85 -12.57 7.94 27.01
N ASN A 86 -11.96 8.98 27.59
CA ASN A 86 -12.33 10.35 27.28
C ASN A 86 -11.56 10.87 26.03
N PRO A 87 -12.26 11.25 24.94
CA PRO A 87 -11.61 11.70 23.72
C PRO A 87 -10.75 12.96 23.89
N GLU A 88 -11.09 13.88 24.79
CA GLU A 88 -10.30 15.10 25.00
C GLU A 88 -8.91 14.79 25.56
N ALA A 89 -8.85 13.96 26.61
CA ALA A 89 -7.60 13.55 27.23
C ALA A 89 -6.74 12.70 26.27
N LEU A 90 -7.37 11.76 25.56
CA LEU A 90 -6.70 10.91 24.57
C LEU A 90 -6.12 11.72 23.41
N ARG A 91 -6.89 12.68 22.90
CA ARG A 91 -6.45 13.58 21.83
C ARG A 91 -5.23 14.37 22.27
N PHE A 92 -5.28 15.02 23.44
CA PHE A 92 -4.15 15.82 23.92
C PHE A 92 -2.89 14.96 24.11
N LEU A 93 -3.03 13.76 24.67
CA LEU A 93 -1.92 12.82 24.80
C LEU A 93 -1.34 12.43 23.43
N ALA A 94 -2.19 12.18 22.43
CA ALA A 94 -1.76 11.82 21.08
C ALA A 94 -1.00 12.98 20.39
N GLU A 95 -1.53 14.20 20.48
CA GLU A 95 -0.91 15.40 19.94
C GLU A 95 0.46 15.67 20.59
N LEU A 96 0.53 15.60 21.94
CA LEU A 96 1.76 15.87 22.68
C LEU A 96 2.86 14.83 22.40
N ASN A 97 2.51 13.55 22.32
CA ASN A 97 3.47 12.52 21.90
C ASN A 97 3.91 12.74 20.44
N GLY A 98 3.01 13.18 19.56
CA GLY A 98 3.33 13.51 18.18
C GLY A 98 4.30 14.69 18.04
N VAL A 99 4.14 15.72 18.86
CA VAL A 99 5.04 16.90 18.91
C VAL A 99 6.43 16.54 19.41
N THR A 100 6.51 15.63 20.38
CA THR A 100 7.78 15.18 20.99
C THR A 100 8.44 14.01 20.24
N GLY A 101 7.91 13.61 19.08
CA GLY A 101 8.48 12.54 18.25
C GLY A 101 8.28 11.12 18.80
N PHE A 102 7.51 10.94 19.86
CA PHE A 102 7.09 9.63 20.37
C PHE A 102 5.93 9.07 19.54
N TYR A 103 6.22 8.72 18.28
CA TYR A 103 5.19 8.31 17.31
C TYR A 103 4.46 7.02 17.65
N GLY A 104 5.11 6.06 18.34
CA GLY A 104 4.46 4.85 18.83
C GLY A 104 3.33 5.16 19.82
N PRO A 105 3.64 5.79 20.97
CA PRO A 105 2.63 6.26 21.91
C PRO A 105 1.60 7.22 21.29
N ALA A 106 2.01 8.10 20.38
CA ALA A 106 1.09 9.00 19.68
C ALA A 106 0.06 8.23 18.86
N PHE A 107 0.49 7.26 18.06
CA PHE A 107 -0.40 6.47 17.22
C PHE A 107 -1.36 5.62 18.06
N ALA A 108 -0.88 4.96 19.12
CA ALA A 108 -1.72 4.21 20.04
C ALA A 108 -2.78 5.09 20.73
N ALA A 109 -2.43 6.33 21.11
CA ALA A 109 -3.37 7.28 21.69
C ALA A 109 -4.42 7.74 20.65
N TRP A 110 -4.03 7.94 19.39
CA TRP A 110 -4.96 8.23 18.30
C TRP A 110 -5.94 7.08 18.03
N GLU A 111 -5.47 5.84 18.05
CA GLU A 111 -6.36 4.67 17.91
C GLU A 111 -7.39 4.59 19.02
N ARG A 112 -6.95 4.82 20.27
CA ARG A 112 -7.86 4.90 21.43
C ARG A 112 -8.82 6.07 21.31
N PHE A 113 -8.36 7.23 20.84
CA PHE A 113 -9.22 8.40 20.61
C PHE A 113 -10.38 8.05 19.66
N VAL A 114 -10.10 7.39 18.53
CA VAL A 114 -11.14 6.96 17.60
C VAL A 114 -12.05 5.89 18.22
N ALA A 115 -11.49 4.92 18.93
CA ALA A 115 -12.26 3.87 19.61
C ALA A 115 -13.22 4.43 20.69
N ALA A 116 -12.83 5.53 21.34
CA ALA A 116 -13.65 6.27 22.30
C ALA A 116 -14.73 7.16 21.65
N GLY A 117 -14.91 7.08 20.32
CA GLY A 117 -15.87 7.91 19.57
C GLY A 117 -15.35 9.32 19.25
N GLY A 118 -14.05 9.55 19.36
CA GLY A 118 -13.41 10.78 18.93
C GLY A 118 -13.49 10.97 17.42
N VAL A 119 -13.87 12.18 17.00
CA VAL A 119 -13.96 12.53 15.58
C VAL A 119 -12.64 13.13 15.11
N LEU A 120 -12.05 12.53 14.07
CA LEU A 120 -10.84 13.05 13.43
C LEU A 120 -11.22 14.23 12.52
N ASP A 121 -10.88 15.44 12.96
CA ASP A 121 -10.76 16.57 12.05
C ASP A 121 -9.55 16.41 11.11
N ALA A 122 -9.40 17.30 10.15
CA ALA A 122 -8.31 17.24 9.17
C ALA A 122 -6.91 17.26 9.81
N ALA A 123 -6.72 18.06 10.87
CA ALA A 123 -5.42 18.18 11.54
C ALA A 123 -5.10 16.91 12.35
N ALA A 124 -6.07 16.37 13.09
CA ALA A 124 -5.94 15.12 13.81
C ALA A 124 -5.67 13.95 12.86
N LEU A 125 -6.36 13.91 11.72
CA LEU A 125 -6.13 12.90 10.68
C LEU A 125 -4.69 12.98 10.14
N ASP A 126 -4.17 14.17 9.84
CA ASP A 126 -2.79 14.35 9.38
C ASP A 126 -1.77 13.90 10.44
N GLN A 127 -2.02 14.20 11.73
CA GLN A 127 -1.15 13.77 12.81
C GLN A 127 -1.19 12.26 13.04
N LEU A 128 -2.36 11.64 12.96
CA LEU A 128 -2.56 10.19 13.04
C LEU A 128 -1.80 9.49 11.91
N VAL A 129 -1.99 9.94 10.67
CA VAL A 129 -1.33 9.40 9.48
C VAL A 129 0.19 9.54 9.62
N ARG A 130 0.68 10.70 10.07
CA ARG A 130 2.11 10.92 10.32
C ARG A 130 2.65 9.95 11.36
N ALA A 131 1.99 9.84 12.51
CA ALA A 131 2.43 8.96 13.60
C ALA A 131 2.44 7.49 13.16
N GLY A 132 1.35 7.00 12.57
CA GLY A 132 1.26 5.62 12.08
C GLY A 132 2.26 5.31 10.96
N THR A 133 2.50 6.26 10.05
CA THR A 133 3.55 6.12 9.02
C THR A 133 4.94 6.01 9.63
N GLN A 134 5.26 6.81 10.65
CA GLN A 134 6.55 6.73 11.34
C GLN A 134 6.71 5.40 12.09
N VAL A 135 5.65 4.90 12.72
CA VAL A 135 5.66 3.57 13.36
C VAL A 135 5.87 2.46 12.33
N GLY A 136 5.10 2.48 11.23
CA GLY A 136 5.23 1.51 10.16
C GLY A 136 6.62 1.53 9.52
N TYR A 137 7.17 2.73 9.25
CA TYR A 137 8.52 2.88 8.72
C TYR A 137 9.59 2.39 9.70
N ALA A 138 9.48 2.71 10.99
CA ALA A 138 10.45 2.26 11.99
C ALA A 138 10.49 0.73 12.08
N ARG A 139 9.33 0.07 12.06
CA ARG A 139 9.25 -1.41 12.04
C ARG A 139 9.82 -2.00 10.75
N TYR A 140 9.53 -1.37 9.61
CA TYR A 140 10.10 -1.76 8.32
C TYR A 140 11.64 -1.72 8.33
N GLN A 141 12.23 -0.64 8.88
CA GLN A 141 13.69 -0.51 9.01
C GLN A 141 14.30 -1.56 9.95
N GLN A 142 13.52 -2.07 10.91
CA GLN A 142 13.94 -3.15 11.81
C GLN A 142 13.78 -4.55 11.17
N GLY A 143 13.22 -4.64 9.96
CA GLY A 143 12.91 -5.90 9.29
C GLY A 143 11.62 -6.55 9.78
N ASP A 144 10.87 -5.92 10.69
CA ASP A 144 9.55 -6.39 11.14
C ASP A 144 8.48 -6.02 10.09
N LEU A 145 8.48 -6.77 8.99
CA LEU A 145 7.58 -6.55 7.85
C LEU A 145 6.11 -6.74 8.23
N GLU A 146 5.77 -7.72 9.07
CA GLU A 146 4.38 -7.94 9.52
C GLU A 146 3.91 -6.83 10.44
N GLY A 147 4.74 -6.41 11.40
CA GLY A 147 4.40 -5.30 12.27
C GLY A 147 4.33 -3.97 11.52
N ALA A 148 5.14 -3.78 10.48
CA ALA A 148 5.04 -2.63 9.58
C ALA A 148 3.73 -2.66 8.77
N LEU A 149 3.38 -3.82 8.19
CA LEU A 149 2.14 -4.03 7.47
C LEU A 149 0.93 -3.70 8.35
N ALA A 150 0.89 -4.23 9.57
CA ALA A 150 -0.19 -3.98 10.53
C ALA A 150 -0.37 -2.48 10.84
N ALA A 151 0.73 -1.73 11.01
CA ALA A 151 0.66 -0.29 11.23
C ALA A 151 0.07 0.45 10.02
N TYR A 152 0.49 0.12 8.80
CA TYR A 152 -0.04 0.75 7.59
C TYR A 152 -1.48 0.31 7.25
N GLU A 153 -1.87 -0.92 7.56
CA GLU A 153 -3.26 -1.37 7.51
C GLU A 153 -4.13 -0.53 8.43
N ARG A 154 -3.67 -0.30 9.66
CA ARG A 154 -4.41 0.52 10.61
C ARG A 154 -4.56 1.96 10.17
N VAL A 155 -3.51 2.54 9.59
CA VAL A 155 -3.60 3.88 8.97
C VAL A 155 -4.58 3.88 7.80
N ALA A 156 -4.57 2.84 6.96
CA ALA A 156 -5.48 2.71 5.82
C ALA A 156 -6.94 2.55 6.24
N ASP A 157 -7.23 1.84 7.34
CA ASP A 157 -8.58 1.70 7.88
C ASP A 157 -9.12 3.05 8.40
N LEU A 158 -8.27 3.83 9.06
CA LEU A 158 -8.62 5.11 9.67
C LEU A 158 -8.58 6.28 8.68
N ALA A 159 -7.82 6.14 7.60
CA ALA A 159 -7.61 7.16 6.58
C ALA A 159 -7.63 6.54 5.15
N PRO A 160 -8.76 5.94 4.72
CA PRO A 160 -8.82 5.16 3.48
C PRO A 160 -8.52 5.98 2.22
N GLU A 161 -8.78 7.29 2.25
CA GLU A 161 -8.53 8.23 1.16
C GLU A 161 -7.06 8.69 1.07
N ARG A 162 -6.15 8.18 1.92
CA ARG A 162 -4.72 8.52 1.90
C ARG A 162 -3.92 7.47 1.13
N PRO A 163 -3.39 7.79 -0.07
CA PRO A 163 -2.72 6.80 -0.91
C PRO A 163 -1.44 6.24 -0.31
N LEU A 164 -0.75 7.00 0.54
CA LEU A 164 0.55 6.63 1.09
C LEU A 164 0.50 5.32 1.88
N ALA A 165 -0.53 5.11 2.71
CA ALA A 165 -0.68 3.89 3.49
C ALA A 165 -0.88 2.67 2.57
N HIS A 166 -1.73 2.79 1.56
CA HIS A 166 -1.95 1.72 0.57
C HIS A 166 -0.70 1.41 -0.25
N ARG A 167 0.10 2.43 -0.62
CA ARG A 167 1.40 2.21 -1.29
C ARG A 167 2.35 1.38 -0.43
N TRP A 168 2.48 1.71 0.85
CA TRP A 168 3.35 0.96 1.77
C TRP A 168 2.81 -0.45 2.03
N ARG A 169 1.50 -0.63 2.19
CA ARG A 169 0.87 -1.96 2.25
C ARG A 169 1.22 -2.79 1.02
N GLY A 170 0.98 -2.27 -0.18
CA GLY A 170 1.26 -2.97 -1.43
C GLY A 170 2.73 -3.36 -1.57
N ARG A 171 3.65 -2.46 -1.22
CA ARG A 171 5.09 -2.74 -1.23
C ARG A 171 5.47 -3.85 -0.24
N ILE A 172 5.07 -3.72 1.03
CA ILE A 172 5.40 -4.68 2.07
C ILE A 172 4.79 -6.05 1.75
N LEU A 173 3.58 -6.10 1.19
CA LEU A 173 2.93 -7.34 0.77
C LEU A 173 3.70 -8.03 -0.37
N LEU A 174 4.32 -7.30 -1.29
CA LEU A 174 5.23 -7.90 -2.28
C LEU A 174 6.52 -8.44 -1.64
N GLU A 175 7.04 -7.78 -0.61
CA GLU A 175 8.22 -8.26 0.15
C GLU A 175 7.90 -9.50 1.00
N LEU A 176 6.65 -9.62 1.49
CA LEU A 176 6.11 -10.78 2.19
C LEU A 176 5.60 -11.90 1.26
N GLU A 177 5.83 -11.79 -0.06
CA GLU A 177 5.38 -12.76 -1.07
C GLU A 177 3.85 -12.99 -1.12
N ARG A 178 3.07 -11.92 -0.89
CA ARG A 178 1.60 -11.90 -0.92
C ARG A 178 1.05 -11.06 -2.09
N PRO A 179 1.26 -11.49 -3.35
CA PRO A 179 0.98 -10.66 -4.53
C PRO A 179 -0.50 -10.33 -4.72
N GLN A 180 -1.43 -11.21 -4.33
CA GLN A 180 -2.87 -10.94 -4.46
C GLN A 180 -3.30 -9.76 -3.59
N ARG A 181 -2.92 -9.76 -2.31
CA ARG A 181 -3.21 -8.64 -1.39
C ARG A 181 -2.46 -7.37 -1.80
N ALA A 182 -1.25 -7.52 -2.35
CA ALA A 182 -0.51 -6.38 -2.87
C ALA A 182 -1.25 -5.72 -4.04
N LEU A 183 -1.79 -6.51 -4.97
CA LEU A 183 -2.56 -6.03 -6.11
C LEU A 183 -3.77 -5.20 -5.63
N GLU A 184 -4.56 -5.71 -4.68
CA GLU A 184 -5.70 -4.99 -4.10
C GLU A 184 -5.29 -3.62 -3.50
N ALA A 185 -4.14 -3.57 -2.84
CA ALA A 185 -3.60 -2.33 -2.28
C ALA A 185 -3.18 -1.35 -3.39
N TRP A 186 -2.51 -1.82 -4.44
CA TRP A 186 -2.10 -0.99 -5.58
C TRP A 186 -3.29 -0.51 -6.42
N GLU A 187 -4.31 -1.35 -6.64
CA GLU A 187 -5.58 -0.95 -7.26
C GLU A 187 -6.27 0.16 -6.47
N THR A 188 -6.20 0.11 -5.14
CA THR A 188 -6.70 1.18 -4.29
C THR A 188 -5.91 2.48 -4.51
N VAL A 189 -4.58 2.41 -4.62
CA VAL A 189 -3.75 3.58 -4.96
C VAL A 189 -4.14 4.16 -6.31
N LEU A 190 -4.32 3.32 -7.33
CA LEU A 190 -4.70 3.73 -8.69
C LEU A 190 -6.11 4.32 -8.77
N ARG A 191 -7.05 3.82 -7.94
CA ARG A 191 -8.37 4.44 -7.81
C ARG A 191 -8.29 5.84 -7.21
N LEU A 192 -7.44 6.04 -6.19
CA LEU A 192 -7.25 7.35 -5.54
C LEU A 192 -6.40 8.31 -6.39
N ARG A 193 -5.49 7.78 -7.22
CA ARG A 193 -4.60 8.54 -8.10
C ARG A 193 -4.47 7.83 -9.46
N PRO A 194 -5.42 8.04 -10.38
CA PRO A 194 -5.32 7.54 -11.74
C PRO A 194 -4.08 8.11 -12.44
N GLY A 195 -3.35 7.27 -13.19
CA GLY A 195 -2.15 7.69 -13.93
C GLY A 195 -0.86 7.77 -13.09
N ASP A 196 -0.86 7.21 -11.88
CA ASP A 196 0.34 7.08 -11.06
C ASP A 196 1.23 5.95 -11.60
N ALA A 197 2.17 6.29 -12.49
CA ALA A 197 3.04 5.32 -13.16
C ALA A 197 3.79 4.37 -12.21
N ALA A 198 4.15 4.84 -11.00
CA ALA A 198 4.79 3.96 -10.02
C ALA A 198 3.81 2.92 -9.47
N ALA A 199 2.58 3.33 -9.19
CA ALA A 199 1.53 2.40 -8.75
C ALA A 199 1.09 1.46 -9.88
N GLU A 200 1.05 1.92 -11.14
CA GLU A 200 0.78 1.08 -12.31
C GLU A 200 1.82 -0.02 -12.42
N HIS A 201 3.12 0.34 -12.39
CA HIS A 201 4.20 -0.63 -12.41
C HIS A 201 4.10 -1.70 -11.31
N PHE A 202 3.84 -1.29 -10.06
CA PHE A 202 3.72 -2.25 -8.96
C PHE A 202 2.42 -3.07 -9.01
N ALA A 203 1.33 -2.52 -9.53
CA ALA A 203 0.10 -3.26 -9.79
C ALA A 203 0.34 -4.34 -10.85
N ASP A 204 1.01 -4.00 -11.95
CA ASP A 204 1.30 -4.95 -13.02
C ASP A 204 2.29 -6.04 -12.56
N LEU A 205 3.27 -5.68 -11.74
CA LEU A 205 4.16 -6.65 -11.07
C LEU A 205 3.37 -7.58 -10.14
N ALA A 206 2.45 -7.04 -9.33
CA ALA A 206 1.62 -7.84 -8.44
C ALA A 206 0.69 -8.77 -9.22
N ALA A 207 0.03 -8.28 -10.26
CA ALA A 207 -0.84 -9.07 -11.15
C ALA A 207 -0.07 -10.18 -11.86
N ALA A 208 1.11 -9.88 -12.41
CA ALA A 208 2.00 -10.90 -12.97
C ALA A 208 2.45 -11.90 -11.88
N GLY A 209 2.70 -11.43 -10.65
CA GLY A 209 3.04 -12.27 -9.52
C GLY A 209 1.92 -13.24 -9.12
N VAL A 210 0.66 -12.81 -9.20
CA VAL A 210 -0.52 -13.67 -9.01
C VAL A 210 -0.61 -14.72 -10.12
N ARG A 211 -0.46 -14.30 -11.38
CA ARG A 211 -0.68 -15.17 -12.55
C ARG A 211 0.47 -16.14 -12.81
N TYR A 212 1.70 -15.69 -12.63
CA TYR A 212 2.92 -16.41 -13.05
C TYR A 212 3.87 -16.73 -11.91
N GLY A 213 3.55 -16.31 -10.68
CA GLY A 213 4.46 -16.43 -9.54
C GLY A 213 5.39 -15.22 -9.42
N LEU A 214 5.53 -14.73 -8.19
CA LEU A 214 6.27 -13.49 -7.91
C LEU A 214 7.75 -13.53 -8.35
N PRO A 215 8.50 -14.64 -8.21
CA PRO A 215 9.88 -14.70 -8.72
C PRO A 215 9.97 -14.49 -10.24
N ALA A 216 9.08 -15.13 -11.02
CA ALA A 216 9.03 -14.97 -12.47
C ALA A 216 8.65 -13.54 -12.87
N ALA A 217 7.66 -12.96 -12.18
CA ALA A 217 7.26 -11.58 -12.38
C ALA A 217 8.41 -10.59 -12.09
N ARG A 218 9.11 -10.74 -10.96
CA ARG A 218 10.27 -9.90 -10.62
C ARG A 218 11.38 -10.04 -11.67
N ALA A 219 11.67 -11.25 -12.14
CA ALA A 219 12.64 -11.47 -13.22
C ALA A 219 12.23 -10.77 -14.52
N PHE A 220 10.96 -10.84 -14.88
CA PHE A 220 10.44 -10.18 -16.08
C PHE A 220 10.59 -8.65 -16.00
N TYR A 221 10.10 -8.02 -14.92
CA TYR A 221 10.15 -6.56 -14.79
C TYR A 221 11.58 -6.02 -14.63
N ASP A 222 12.49 -6.79 -14.03
CA ASP A 222 13.91 -6.46 -14.02
C ASP A 222 14.50 -6.52 -15.45
N GLY A 223 14.10 -7.53 -16.23
CA GLY A 223 14.41 -7.60 -17.67
C GLY A 223 13.93 -6.38 -18.44
N VAL A 224 12.70 -5.92 -18.19
CA VAL A 224 12.15 -4.69 -18.80
C VAL A 224 13.00 -3.47 -18.44
N ALA A 225 13.35 -3.29 -17.16
CA ALA A 225 14.19 -2.17 -16.72
C ALA A 225 15.60 -2.20 -17.36
N HIS A 226 16.19 -3.38 -17.52
CA HIS A 226 17.46 -3.55 -18.23
C HIS A 226 17.34 -3.26 -19.74
N TYR A 227 16.24 -3.68 -20.36
CA TYR A 227 15.97 -3.44 -21.78
C TYR A 227 15.83 -1.95 -22.09
N GLU A 228 15.04 -1.23 -21.30
CA GLU A 228 14.83 0.21 -21.43
C GLU A 228 16.12 1.00 -21.22
N ALA A 229 16.99 0.54 -20.32
CA ALA A 229 18.29 1.14 -20.11
C ALA A 229 19.36 0.73 -21.14
N GLY A 230 18.97 0.03 -22.21
CA GLY A 230 19.87 -0.40 -23.28
C GLY A 230 20.82 -1.53 -22.92
N ARG A 231 20.70 -2.14 -21.73
CA ARG A 231 21.55 -3.23 -21.26
C ARG A 231 21.02 -4.57 -21.78
N ARG A 232 21.13 -4.78 -23.10
CA ARG A 232 20.48 -5.89 -23.82
C ARG A 232 20.86 -7.29 -23.30
N GLU A 233 22.13 -7.55 -23.02
CA GLU A 233 22.55 -8.86 -22.48
C GLU A 233 21.90 -9.17 -21.12
N ARG A 234 21.93 -8.19 -20.20
CA ARG A 234 21.25 -8.33 -18.90
C ARG A 234 19.74 -8.49 -19.06
N ALA A 235 19.12 -7.79 -20.01
CA ALA A 235 17.71 -7.95 -20.30
C ALA A 235 17.40 -9.39 -20.76
N ARG A 236 18.19 -9.93 -21.70
CA ARG A 236 18.08 -11.32 -22.18
C ARG A 236 18.20 -12.32 -21.03
N GLU A 237 19.21 -12.16 -20.16
CA GLU A 237 19.39 -13.01 -18.98
C GLU A 237 18.13 -13.04 -18.09
N ARG A 238 17.57 -11.87 -17.78
CA ARG A 238 16.44 -11.75 -16.86
C ARG A 238 15.12 -12.21 -17.46
N PHE A 239 14.88 -11.95 -18.76
CA PHE A 239 13.72 -12.51 -19.46
C PHE A 239 13.80 -14.03 -19.58
N ALA A 240 14.98 -14.58 -19.88
CA ALA A 240 15.19 -16.03 -19.94
C ALA A 240 14.99 -16.67 -18.55
N GLU A 241 15.41 -16.01 -17.49
CA GLU A 241 15.14 -16.46 -16.13
C GLU A 241 13.65 -16.45 -15.80
N ALA A 242 12.91 -15.40 -16.17
CA ALA A 242 11.46 -15.33 -15.99
C ALA A 242 10.74 -16.48 -16.71
N ALA A 243 11.10 -16.74 -17.97
CA ALA A 243 10.58 -17.84 -18.77
C ALA A 243 10.95 -19.22 -18.19
N ARG A 244 12.15 -19.36 -17.59
CA ARG A 244 12.56 -20.59 -16.90
C ARG A 244 11.80 -20.80 -15.58
N LEU A 245 11.58 -19.74 -14.81
CA LEU A 245 10.85 -19.77 -13.54
C LEU A 245 9.36 -20.08 -13.76
N ASN A 246 8.78 -19.56 -14.84
CA ASN A 246 7.45 -19.95 -15.29
C ASN A 246 7.39 -20.10 -16.82
N PRO A 247 7.48 -21.35 -17.33
CA PRO A 247 7.40 -21.62 -18.76
C PRO A 247 6.10 -21.21 -19.43
N ALA A 248 5.01 -20.96 -18.68
CA ALA A 248 3.74 -20.48 -19.21
C ALA A 248 3.66 -18.95 -19.34
N TYR A 249 4.73 -18.22 -19.01
CA TYR A 249 4.79 -16.77 -19.15
C TYR A 249 5.15 -16.37 -20.59
N ALA A 250 4.15 -16.38 -21.47
CA ALA A 250 4.31 -16.13 -22.92
C ALA A 250 5.05 -14.83 -23.24
N GLU A 251 4.76 -13.76 -22.49
CA GLU A 251 5.40 -12.46 -22.68
C GLU A 251 6.91 -12.50 -22.37
N ALA A 252 7.34 -13.25 -21.35
CA ALA A 252 8.76 -13.45 -21.07
C ALA A 252 9.49 -14.11 -22.25
N TRP A 253 8.90 -15.16 -22.83
CA TRP A 253 9.44 -15.78 -24.06
C TRP A 253 9.50 -14.81 -25.23
N ALA A 254 8.45 -14.01 -25.44
CA ALA A 254 8.43 -13.02 -26.50
C ALA A 254 9.52 -11.95 -26.33
N TYR A 255 9.83 -11.54 -25.10
CA TYR A 255 10.92 -10.60 -24.82
C TYR A 255 12.31 -11.22 -24.98
N VAL A 256 12.50 -12.50 -24.65
CA VAL A 256 13.73 -13.24 -25.05
C VAL A 256 13.88 -13.19 -26.58
N GLY A 257 12.81 -13.54 -27.30
CA GLY A 257 12.80 -13.54 -28.76
C GLY A 257 13.08 -12.16 -29.35
N ARG A 258 12.54 -11.10 -28.74
CA ARG A 258 12.80 -9.71 -29.15
C ARG A 258 14.27 -9.34 -29.03
N VAL A 259 14.87 -9.56 -27.86
CA VAL A 259 16.28 -9.21 -27.63
C VAL A 259 17.20 -10.02 -28.53
N ALA A 260 16.92 -11.31 -28.71
CA ALA A 260 17.66 -12.18 -29.63
C ALA A 260 17.57 -11.69 -31.09
N PHE A 261 16.36 -11.33 -31.53
CA PHE A 261 16.12 -10.83 -32.87
C PHE A 261 16.89 -9.54 -33.15
N GLU A 262 16.93 -8.61 -32.20
CA GLU A 262 17.68 -7.36 -32.31
C GLU A 262 19.20 -7.58 -32.29
N ALA A 263 19.67 -8.62 -31.61
CA ALA A 263 21.06 -9.05 -31.62
C ALA A 263 21.46 -9.82 -32.91
N GLY A 264 20.50 -10.13 -33.79
CA GLY A 264 20.72 -10.94 -34.99
C GLY A 264 20.79 -12.44 -34.75
N ASP A 265 20.51 -12.91 -33.52
CA ASP A 265 20.41 -14.34 -33.19
C ASP A 265 19.02 -14.86 -33.58
N TYR A 266 18.79 -14.96 -34.89
CA TYR A 266 17.49 -15.32 -35.44
C TYR A 266 17.04 -16.75 -35.08
N ARG A 267 17.99 -17.65 -34.81
CA ARG A 267 17.69 -19.03 -34.36
C ARG A 267 17.15 -19.05 -32.94
N GLU A 268 17.74 -18.29 -32.02
CA GLU A 268 17.15 -18.16 -30.68
C GLU A 268 15.82 -17.40 -30.72
N ALA A 269 15.75 -16.33 -31.52
CA ALA A 269 14.50 -15.59 -31.71
C ALA A 269 13.36 -16.50 -32.18
N GLU A 270 13.61 -17.36 -33.17
CA GLU A 270 12.64 -18.35 -33.65
C GLU A 270 12.17 -19.25 -32.51
N ARG A 271 13.10 -19.85 -31.74
CA ARG A 271 12.73 -20.74 -30.63
C ARG A 271 11.86 -20.02 -29.61
N ALA A 272 12.28 -18.83 -29.17
CA ALA A 272 11.57 -18.09 -28.13
C ALA A 272 10.18 -17.60 -28.60
N TYR A 273 10.06 -17.09 -29.84
CA TYR A 273 8.75 -16.74 -30.39
C TYR A 273 7.87 -17.96 -30.69
N SER A 274 8.46 -19.13 -30.95
CA SER A 274 7.72 -20.38 -31.09
C SER A 274 7.07 -20.78 -29.75
N GLU A 275 7.82 -20.69 -28.64
CA GLU A 275 7.27 -20.93 -27.29
C GLU A 275 6.15 -19.91 -26.97
N ALA A 276 6.39 -18.61 -27.19
CA ALA A 276 5.39 -17.58 -26.97
C ALA A 276 4.11 -17.79 -27.80
N SER A 277 4.27 -18.14 -29.09
CA SER A 277 3.15 -18.42 -29.99
C SER A 277 2.43 -19.73 -29.69
N ALA A 278 3.08 -20.71 -29.06
CA ALA A 278 2.43 -21.93 -28.60
C ALA A 278 1.52 -21.66 -27.40
N LEU A 279 1.92 -20.75 -26.51
CA LEU A 279 1.15 -20.33 -25.34
C LEU A 279 -0.01 -19.39 -25.69
N GLU A 280 0.21 -18.48 -26.65
CA GLU A 280 -0.82 -17.54 -27.13
C GLU A 280 -0.93 -17.57 -28.67
N PRO A 281 -1.59 -18.59 -29.25
CA PRO A 281 -1.67 -18.78 -30.71
C PRO A 281 -2.36 -17.64 -31.47
N ASP A 282 -3.25 -16.91 -30.80
CA ASP A 282 -4.00 -15.80 -31.38
C ASP A 282 -3.22 -14.47 -31.36
N ASN A 283 -2.08 -14.42 -30.67
CA ASN A 283 -1.25 -13.23 -30.58
C ASN A 283 -0.54 -12.98 -31.93
N ALA A 284 -1.10 -12.05 -32.72
CA ALA A 284 -0.59 -11.72 -34.06
C ALA A 284 0.87 -11.21 -34.02
N THR A 285 1.27 -10.53 -32.95
CA THR A 285 2.64 -10.03 -32.78
C THR A 285 3.64 -11.19 -32.68
N TYR A 286 3.35 -12.22 -31.89
CA TYR A 286 4.24 -13.38 -31.75
C TYR A 286 4.37 -14.15 -33.06
N ARG A 287 3.25 -14.39 -33.77
CA ARG A 287 3.27 -15.05 -35.08
C ARG A 287 4.05 -14.26 -36.13
N TYR A 288 3.88 -12.94 -36.15
CA TYR A 288 4.62 -12.06 -37.07
C TYR A 288 6.13 -12.18 -36.84
N PHE A 289 6.59 -12.04 -35.60
CA PHE A 289 8.01 -12.10 -35.29
C PHE A 289 8.60 -13.51 -35.43
N LEU A 290 7.82 -14.57 -35.15
CA LEU A 290 8.22 -15.94 -35.44
C LEU A 290 8.49 -16.15 -36.94
N ALA A 291 7.60 -15.69 -37.81
CA ALA A 291 7.76 -15.82 -39.25
C ALA A 291 8.95 -15.00 -39.77
N GLU A 292 9.18 -13.80 -39.24
CA GLU A 292 10.34 -12.99 -39.61
C GLU A 292 11.65 -13.60 -39.10
N ALA A 293 11.69 -14.14 -37.88
CA ALA A 293 12.85 -14.84 -37.35
C ALA A 293 13.23 -16.05 -38.22
N ARG A 294 12.25 -16.87 -38.63
CA ARG A 294 12.45 -17.99 -39.57
C ARG A 294 13.06 -17.56 -40.90
N ARG A 295 12.46 -16.56 -41.55
CA ARG A 295 12.96 -16.03 -42.83
C ARG A 295 14.43 -15.59 -42.75
N ARG A 296 14.81 -14.92 -41.66
CA ARG A 296 16.19 -14.45 -41.50
C ARG A 296 17.16 -15.56 -41.10
N ALA A 297 16.72 -16.52 -40.30
CA ALA A 297 17.51 -17.68 -39.94
C ALA A 297 17.83 -18.59 -41.15
N GLU A 298 16.95 -18.65 -42.13
CA GLU A 298 17.16 -19.40 -43.39
C GLU A 298 18.12 -18.67 -44.36
N GLY A 299 18.25 -17.35 -44.24
CA GLY A 299 19.10 -16.51 -45.10
C GLY A 299 20.47 -16.15 -44.53
N SER A 300 20.83 -16.67 -43.35
CA SER A 300 22.11 -16.43 -42.66
C SER A 300 22.96 -17.69 -42.52
#